data_AF-A0A0W0RJX9-F1
#
_entry.id   AF-A0A0W0RJX9-F1
#
_cell.length_a   1.000
_cell.length_b   1.000
_cell.length_c   1.000
_cell.angle_alpha   90.00
_cell.angle_beta   90.00
_cell.angle_gamma   90.00
#
_symmetry.space_group_name_H-M   'P 1'
#
loop_
_entity.id
_entity.type
_entity.pdbx_description
1 polymer ?
#
loop_
_entity_poly.entity_id
_entity_poly.type
_entity_poly.pdbx_seq_one_letter_code
_entity_poly.pdbx_strand_id
1 'polypeptide(L)'
;MPYPKISAALNNCPLHAITPELVQEIYRFAKDEHYDNHHNDAYAELKNSFARFYGFNPHAFSWKHFAGILKQYNPFDIQIMMGPVLRDFMAVQLNKPGIYEKLPPKAGRDKAGAIREYTEIDPGTARYISLDQDDLAILVCNPLGFSLHYIPQEGAEFAATIDPTIPLSNPQRITICHTGSRLGASHGGHWERTTDELERIEYKKHKSTQLLHYLPLLGHDAQVNPTGFKLLKQHVQLSARRLNGAHVDTELCALYNAATLIEKYLKSIQEVPKDLAIMLLGPALEHNEYVWEFIEDYEFEEHGFDNQIVSWLKAEEEFEKPVLRAEKEELARKLAEPPALIIPSQLPTPYGIKGERKFYKNLALLKNKIADLDERKSKALVEADGDENDEDYRALHNAWDVATTLQQELKNKADIYFADPNPETYKTFKEQSLGLIRAAHDVLDAHRGWSEFLVNLTLGILTAGVGVVIKGLINWGCNRSFLFVHQTKSSQLLDKIEDVVVNKADPQNPIEEDGDRDYYNPL
;
A
#
# COMPACT_ATOMS: atom_id res chain seq x y z
N MET A 1 -12.05 -4.24 -5.84
CA MET A 1 -11.19 -3.04 -5.69
C MET A 1 -10.03 -3.21 -6.65
N PRO A 2 -9.55 -2.14 -7.32
CA PRO A 2 -8.28 -2.20 -8.04
C PRO A 2 -7.20 -2.76 -7.11
N TYR A 3 -6.31 -3.58 -7.66
CA TYR A 3 -5.33 -4.33 -6.89
C TYR A 3 -4.13 -3.44 -6.59
N PRO A 4 -3.59 -3.46 -5.37
CA PRO A 4 -2.30 -2.82 -5.14
C PRO A 4 -1.24 -3.53 -5.98
N LYS A 5 -0.38 -2.75 -6.65
CA LYS A 5 0.82 -3.30 -7.31
C LYS A 5 1.60 -4.11 -6.30
N ILE A 6 1.99 -5.32 -6.68
CA ILE A 6 2.66 -6.24 -5.77
C ILE A 6 4.10 -5.78 -5.52
N SER A 7 4.50 -5.70 -4.24
CA SER A 7 5.86 -5.39 -3.87
C SER A 7 6.77 -6.59 -4.12
N ALA A 8 7.92 -6.36 -4.76
CA ALA A 8 8.99 -7.36 -4.90
C ALA A 8 9.91 -7.44 -3.67
N ALA A 9 9.62 -6.66 -2.61
CA ALA A 9 10.41 -6.66 -1.38
C ALA A 9 10.51 -8.08 -0.80
N LEU A 10 11.73 -8.48 -0.45
CA LEU A 10 12.05 -9.76 0.17
C LEU A 10 11.58 -11.01 -0.61
N ASN A 11 11.24 -10.88 -1.91
CA ASN A 11 10.75 -11.98 -2.75
C ASN A 11 9.42 -12.60 -2.26
N ASN A 12 8.54 -11.77 -1.69
CA ASN A 12 7.24 -12.18 -1.15
C ASN A 12 6.05 -11.94 -2.10
N CYS A 13 6.28 -11.72 -3.40
CA CYS A 13 5.23 -11.39 -4.36
C CYS A 13 3.99 -12.33 -4.30
N PRO A 14 4.15 -13.67 -4.24
CA PRO A 14 3.00 -14.59 -4.13
C PRO A 14 2.17 -14.34 -2.86
N LEU A 15 2.82 -14.08 -1.72
CA LEU A 15 2.16 -13.79 -0.44
C LEU A 15 1.45 -12.44 -0.47
N HIS A 16 2.03 -11.45 -1.14
CA HIS A 16 1.44 -10.13 -1.25
C HIS A 16 0.13 -10.15 -2.05
N ALA A 17 -0.02 -11.09 -2.99
CA ALA A 17 -1.24 -11.26 -3.77
C ALA A 17 -2.49 -11.52 -2.91
N ILE A 18 -2.33 -12.23 -1.79
CA ILE A 18 -3.46 -12.58 -0.92
C ILE A 18 -3.84 -11.49 0.09
N THR A 19 -3.02 -10.44 0.19
CA THR A 19 -3.14 -9.41 1.24
C THR A 19 -4.50 -8.70 1.24
N PRO A 20 -5.10 -8.30 0.09
CA PRO A 20 -6.37 -7.59 0.08
C PRO A 20 -7.53 -8.40 0.70
N GLU A 21 -7.60 -9.68 0.34
CA GLU A 21 -8.56 -10.65 0.84
C GLU A 21 -8.35 -10.93 2.34
N LEU A 22 -7.11 -11.21 2.72
CA LEU A 22 -6.72 -11.48 4.11
C LEU A 22 -7.08 -10.32 5.06
N VAL A 23 -6.80 -9.08 4.65
CA VAL A 23 -7.13 -7.89 5.45
C VAL A 23 -8.64 -7.74 5.64
N GLN A 24 -9.45 -8.08 4.64
CA GLN A 24 -10.91 -8.04 4.76
C GLN A 24 -11.42 -9.02 5.80
N GLU A 25 -10.90 -10.24 5.82
CA GLU A 25 -11.25 -11.26 6.82
C GLU A 25 -10.84 -10.81 8.23
N ILE A 26 -9.63 -10.27 8.39
CA ILE A 26 -9.18 -9.69 9.68
C ILE A 26 -10.13 -8.57 10.14
N TYR A 27 -10.65 -7.75 9.21
CA TYR A 27 -11.62 -6.71 9.55
C TYR A 27 -12.99 -7.27 9.95
N ARG A 28 -13.40 -8.44 9.43
CA ARG A 28 -14.62 -9.13 9.87
C ARG A 28 -14.47 -9.66 11.29
N PHE A 29 -13.37 -10.36 11.59
CA PHE A 29 -13.05 -10.80 12.96
C PHE A 29 -12.95 -9.64 13.95
N ALA A 30 -12.45 -8.48 13.53
CA ALA A 30 -12.39 -7.30 14.38
C ALA A 30 -13.76 -6.64 14.63
N LYS A 31 -14.70 -6.79 13.69
CA LYS A 31 -16.06 -6.27 13.80
C LYS A 31 -16.93 -7.18 14.67
N ASP A 32 -16.75 -8.49 14.54
CA ASP A 32 -17.48 -9.52 15.27
C ASP A 32 -16.51 -10.61 15.74
N GLU A 33 -16.26 -10.67 17.05
CA GLU A 33 -15.34 -11.65 17.65
C GLU A 33 -15.91 -13.08 17.60
N HIS A 34 -17.21 -13.23 17.32
CA HIS A 34 -17.89 -14.52 17.11
C HIS A 34 -18.02 -14.89 15.63
N TYR A 35 -17.44 -14.09 14.73
CA TYR A 35 -17.40 -14.42 13.31
C TYR A 35 -16.75 -15.80 13.10
N ASP A 36 -17.45 -16.69 12.42
CA ASP A 36 -16.95 -18.00 12.02
C ASP A 36 -16.89 -18.08 10.49
N ASN A 37 -15.68 -18.26 9.98
CA ASN A 37 -15.45 -18.50 8.56
C ASN A 37 -14.98 -19.93 8.29
N HIS A 38 -15.09 -20.81 9.28
CA HIS A 38 -14.66 -22.21 9.31
C HIS A 38 -13.12 -22.41 9.26
N HIS A 39 -12.34 -21.33 9.28
CA HIS A 39 -10.88 -21.34 9.31
C HIS A 39 -10.33 -20.62 10.56
N ASN A 40 -11.17 -20.45 11.59
CA ASN A 40 -10.88 -19.63 12.77
C ASN A 40 -9.55 -19.98 13.45
N ASP A 41 -9.19 -21.27 13.52
CA ASP A 41 -7.91 -21.72 14.11
C ASP A 41 -6.71 -21.21 13.33
N ALA A 42 -6.76 -21.25 11.99
CA ALA A 42 -5.69 -20.74 11.15
C ALA A 42 -5.58 -19.22 11.23
N TYR A 43 -6.71 -18.51 11.28
CA TYR A 43 -6.72 -17.07 11.51
C TYR A 43 -6.15 -16.72 12.90
N ALA A 44 -6.49 -17.47 13.94
CA ALA A 44 -5.93 -17.29 15.28
C ALA A 44 -4.40 -17.48 15.28
N GLU A 45 -3.89 -18.50 14.58
CA GLU A 45 -2.44 -18.68 14.39
C GLU A 45 -1.79 -17.52 13.65
N LEU A 46 -2.40 -17.03 12.57
CA LEU A 46 -1.89 -15.86 11.84
C LEU A 46 -1.82 -14.62 12.74
N LYS A 47 -2.86 -14.37 13.54
CA LYS A 47 -2.87 -13.27 14.52
C LYS A 47 -1.75 -13.44 15.55
N ASN A 48 -1.52 -14.66 16.03
CA ASN A 48 -0.46 -14.97 16.98
C ASN A 48 0.94 -14.83 16.35
N SER A 49 1.12 -15.22 15.09
CA SER A 49 2.33 -14.99 14.31
C SER A 49 2.61 -13.49 14.16
N PHE A 50 1.59 -12.68 13.85
CA PHE A 50 1.72 -11.22 13.81
C PHE A 50 2.16 -10.67 15.17
N ALA A 51 1.49 -11.09 16.24
CA ALA A 51 1.81 -10.67 17.59
C ALA A 51 3.27 -10.99 17.96
N ARG A 52 3.69 -12.26 17.80
CA ARG A 52 5.05 -12.70 18.11
C ARG A 52 6.10 -11.96 17.28
N PHE A 53 5.90 -11.85 15.97
CA PHE A 53 6.87 -11.22 15.08
C PHE A 53 7.14 -9.76 15.47
N TYR A 54 6.08 -9.02 15.79
CA TYR A 54 6.14 -7.61 16.19
C TYR A 54 6.27 -7.40 17.70
N GLY A 55 6.54 -8.44 18.50
CA GLY A 55 6.79 -8.33 19.94
C GLY A 55 5.57 -7.94 20.79
N PHE A 56 4.35 -8.17 20.29
CA PHE A 56 3.13 -8.08 21.09
C PHE A 56 2.89 -9.40 21.84
N ASN A 57 2.23 -9.34 23.01
CA ASN A 57 1.80 -10.54 23.72
C ASN A 57 0.65 -11.25 22.96
N PRO A 58 0.82 -12.46 22.42
CA PRO A 58 -0.21 -13.15 21.64
C PRO A 58 -1.52 -13.37 22.40
N HIS A 59 -1.45 -13.58 23.72
CA HIS A 59 -2.63 -13.81 24.56
C HIS A 59 -3.45 -12.54 24.81
N ALA A 60 -2.82 -11.36 24.76
CA ALA A 60 -3.49 -10.07 24.95
C ALA A 60 -3.82 -9.38 23.61
N PHE A 61 -3.29 -9.89 22.50
CA PHE A 61 -3.44 -9.27 21.19
C PHE A 61 -4.82 -9.62 20.58
N SER A 62 -5.71 -8.61 20.56
CA SER A 62 -7.09 -8.76 20.09
C SER A 62 -7.23 -8.52 18.58
N TRP A 63 -8.32 -9.02 18.00
CA TRP A 63 -8.66 -8.75 16.60
C TRP A 63 -8.84 -7.27 16.30
N LYS A 64 -9.44 -6.52 17.24
CA LYS A 64 -9.58 -5.06 17.14
C LYS A 64 -8.24 -4.35 17.08
N HIS A 65 -7.27 -4.78 17.91
CA HIS A 65 -5.92 -4.21 17.89
C HIS A 65 -5.21 -4.53 16.57
N PHE A 66 -5.28 -5.79 16.12
CA PHE A 66 -4.69 -6.21 14.84
C PHE A 66 -5.24 -5.40 13.65
N ALA A 67 -6.57 -5.33 13.51
CA ALA A 67 -7.20 -4.54 12.47
C ALA A 67 -6.93 -3.04 12.61
N GLY A 68 -6.84 -2.52 13.83
CA GLY A 68 -6.50 -1.13 14.12
C GLY A 68 -5.13 -0.76 13.55
N ILE A 69 -4.12 -1.59 13.79
CA ILE A 69 -2.77 -1.44 13.24
C ILE A 69 -2.81 -1.44 11.71
N LEU A 70 -3.39 -2.48 11.08
CA LEU A 70 -3.47 -2.56 9.61
C LEU A 70 -4.21 -1.37 8.98
N LYS A 71 -5.17 -0.76 9.69
CA LYS A 71 -5.89 0.42 9.19
C LYS A 71 -4.99 1.67 9.09
N GLN A 72 -3.86 1.71 9.80
CA GLN A 72 -2.90 2.81 9.74
C GLN A 72 -2.04 2.80 8.48
N TYR A 73 -2.03 1.70 7.73
CA TYR A 73 -1.10 1.50 6.61
C TYR A 73 -1.82 1.42 5.28
N ASN A 74 -1.23 1.93 4.22
CA ASN A 74 -1.81 1.72 2.89
C ASN A 74 -1.59 0.26 2.44
N PRO A 75 -2.27 -0.22 1.38
CA PRO A 75 -2.12 -1.60 0.94
C PRO A 75 -0.69 -2.03 0.59
N PHE A 76 0.20 -1.13 0.18
CA PHE A 76 1.60 -1.45 -0.11
C PHE A 76 2.40 -1.68 1.18
N ASP A 77 2.23 -0.83 2.19
CA ASP A 77 2.86 -1.01 3.50
C ASP A 77 2.38 -2.31 4.17
N ILE A 78 1.09 -2.65 4.07
CA ILE A 78 0.55 -3.90 4.63
C ILE A 78 1.25 -5.12 4.00
N GLN A 79 1.58 -5.09 2.70
CA GLN A 79 2.34 -6.18 2.07
C GLN A 79 3.70 -6.36 2.73
N ILE A 80 4.45 -5.27 2.94
CA ILE A 80 5.76 -5.28 3.62
C ILE A 80 5.62 -5.83 5.04
N MET A 81 4.58 -5.41 5.77
CA MET A 81 4.34 -5.86 7.14
C MET A 81 3.95 -7.33 7.24
N MET A 82 3.09 -7.79 6.33
CA MET A 82 2.50 -9.13 6.39
C MET A 82 3.41 -10.19 5.75
N GLY A 83 4.30 -9.84 4.83
CA GLY A 83 5.20 -10.78 4.18
C GLY A 83 5.96 -11.67 5.18
N PRO A 84 6.76 -11.12 6.11
CA PRO A 84 7.46 -11.90 7.13
C PRO A 84 6.53 -12.65 8.10
N VAL A 85 5.35 -12.09 8.39
CA VAL A 85 4.34 -12.75 9.25
C VAL A 85 3.75 -13.97 8.57
N LEU A 86 3.48 -13.88 7.26
CA LEU A 86 3.00 -15.00 6.47
C LEU A 86 4.07 -16.08 6.33
N ARG A 87 5.36 -15.71 6.30
CA ARG A 87 6.48 -16.64 6.37
C ARG A 87 6.50 -17.40 7.70
N ASP A 88 6.36 -16.71 8.84
CA ASP A 88 6.21 -17.37 10.16
C ASP A 88 4.97 -18.28 10.21
N PHE A 89 3.84 -17.82 9.64
CA PHE A 89 2.62 -18.60 9.55
C PHE A 89 2.81 -19.90 8.75
N MET A 90 3.55 -19.86 7.64
CA MET A 90 3.91 -21.06 6.87
C MET A 90 4.73 -22.05 7.71
N ALA A 91 5.64 -21.57 8.55
CA ALA A 91 6.39 -22.41 9.50
C ALA A 91 5.43 -23.21 10.41
N VAL A 92 4.40 -22.53 10.93
CA VAL A 92 3.36 -23.16 11.75
C VAL A 92 2.58 -24.20 10.95
N GLN A 93 2.22 -23.91 9.68
CA GLN A 93 1.50 -24.87 8.84
C GLN A 93 2.33 -26.10 8.50
N LEU A 94 3.61 -25.93 8.16
CA LEU A 94 4.53 -27.04 7.90
C LEU A 94 4.68 -27.97 9.11
N ASN A 95 4.53 -27.42 10.32
CA ASN A 95 4.56 -28.21 11.54
C ASN A 95 3.32 -29.08 11.76
N LYS A 96 2.18 -28.78 11.12
CA LYS A 96 0.97 -29.59 11.24
C LYS A 96 1.11 -30.98 10.58
N PRO A 97 0.46 -32.02 11.12
CA PRO A 97 0.51 -33.37 10.53
C PRO A 97 -0.01 -33.40 9.10
N GLY A 98 0.70 -34.07 8.20
CA GLY A 98 0.23 -34.31 6.83
C GLY A 98 0.34 -33.11 5.88
N ILE A 99 0.80 -31.94 6.33
CA ILE A 99 0.95 -30.76 5.44
C ILE A 99 2.24 -30.84 4.62
N TYR A 100 3.34 -31.23 5.25
CA TYR A 100 4.63 -31.37 4.55
C TYR A 100 4.56 -32.39 3.42
N GLU A 101 3.87 -33.51 3.66
CA GLU A 101 3.69 -34.62 2.72
C GLU A 101 2.82 -34.25 1.50
N LYS A 102 2.08 -33.15 1.57
CA LYS A 102 1.28 -32.63 0.45
C LYS A 102 2.07 -31.73 -0.49
N LEU A 103 3.24 -31.24 -0.07
CA LEU A 103 4.06 -30.41 -0.93
C LEU A 103 4.58 -31.24 -2.13
N PRO A 104 4.75 -30.62 -3.30
CA PRO A 104 5.40 -31.27 -4.43
C PRO A 104 6.74 -31.90 -4.00
N PRO A 105 7.11 -33.10 -4.48
CA PRO A 105 8.34 -33.76 -4.07
C PRO A 105 9.56 -32.87 -4.33
N LYS A 106 10.12 -32.25 -3.27
CA LYS A 106 11.37 -31.49 -3.37
C LYS A 106 12.52 -32.45 -3.08
N ALA A 107 13.24 -32.83 -4.13
CA ALA A 107 14.28 -33.85 -4.09
C ALA A 107 15.22 -33.67 -2.88
N GLY A 108 15.22 -34.65 -1.97
CA GLY A 108 16.17 -34.75 -0.85
C GLY A 108 15.97 -33.78 0.32
N ARG A 109 14.85 -33.05 0.40
CA ARG A 109 14.60 -32.13 1.52
C ARG A 109 13.89 -32.83 2.68
N ASP A 110 14.31 -32.53 3.91
CA ASP A 110 13.57 -32.90 5.11
C ASP A 110 12.65 -31.74 5.57
N LYS A 111 11.72 -32.03 6.48
CA LYS A 111 10.77 -31.03 6.98
C LYS A 111 11.46 -29.82 7.62
N ALA A 112 12.57 -30.05 8.35
CA ALA A 112 13.32 -28.98 8.99
C ALA A 112 13.99 -28.07 7.96
N GLY A 113 14.62 -28.64 6.93
CA GLY A 113 15.20 -27.90 5.81
C GLY A 113 14.16 -27.12 5.03
N ALA A 114 12.98 -27.69 4.80
CA ALA A 114 11.87 -26.96 4.17
C ALA A 114 11.40 -25.77 5.02
N ILE A 115 11.22 -25.95 6.34
CA ILE A 115 10.86 -24.85 7.23
C ILE A 115 11.92 -23.73 7.14
N ARG A 116 13.21 -24.05 7.27
CA ARG A 116 14.26 -23.03 7.15
C ARG A 116 14.18 -22.29 5.82
N GLU A 117 14.13 -23.01 4.71
CA GLU A 117 14.13 -22.41 3.38
C GLU A 117 12.93 -21.50 3.10
N TYR A 118 11.73 -21.87 3.57
CA TYR A 118 10.56 -21.02 3.36
C TYR A 118 10.51 -19.81 4.27
N THR A 119 11.16 -19.85 5.43
CA THR A 119 10.88 -18.93 6.55
C THR A 119 12.07 -18.10 6.98
N GLU A 120 13.28 -18.50 6.58
CA GLU A 120 14.52 -17.79 6.81
C GLU A 120 14.98 -17.09 5.53
N ILE A 121 15.72 -16.01 5.72
CA ILE A 121 16.33 -15.29 4.61
C ILE A 121 17.58 -16.05 4.19
N ASP A 122 17.68 -16.33 2.89
CA ASP A 122 18.87 -16.93 2.32
C ASP A 122 20.04 -15.92 2.40
N PRO A 123 21.17 -16.26 3.06
CA PRO A 123 22.28 -15.34 3.23
C PRO A 123 22.95 -14.92 1.91
N GLY A 124 22.88 -15.75 0.87
CA GLY A 124 23.50 -15.47 -0.43
C GLY A 124 22.70 -14.50 -1.30
N THR A 125 21.37 -14.51 -1.16
CA THR A 125 20.47 -13.62 -1.92
C THR A 125 19.90 -12.47 -1.09
N ALA A 126 20.08 -12.51 0.23
CA ALA A 126 19.46 -11.63 1.21
C ALA A 126 17.93 -11.61 1.16
N ARG A 127 17.29 -12.62 0.54
CA ARG A 127 15.82 -12.69 0.33
C ARG A 127 15.26 -14.03 0.80
N TYR A 128 13.94 -14.09 0.97
CA TYR A 128 13.27 -15.38 1.08
C TYR A 128 13.28 -16.11 -0.26
N ILE A 129 13.13 -17.43 -0.23
CA ILE A 129 12.87 -18.18 -1.45
C ILE A 129 11.52 -17.76 -2.08
N SER A 130 11.48 -17.70 -3.42
CA SER A 130 10.23 -17.47 -4.13
C SER A 130 9.30 -18.67 -3.92
N LEU A 131 8.01 -18.41 -3.72
CA LEU A 131 7.00 -19.47 -3.69
C LEU A 131 6.52 -19.76 -5.10
N ASP A 132 6.28 -21.04 -5.39
CA ASP A 132 5.43 -21.44 -6.50
C ASP A 132 3.94 -21.39 -6.08
N GLN A 133 3.05 -21.62 -7.05
CA GLN A 133 1.61 -21.56 -6.82
C GLN A 133 1.11 -22.67 -5.89
N ASP A 134 1.76 -23.85 -5.88
CA ASP A 134 1.35 -24.99 -5.05
C ASP A 134 1.75 -24.75 -3.60
N ASP A 135 2.96 -24.25 -3.36
CA ASP A 135 3.45 -23.81 -2.06
C ASP A 135 2.52 -22.75 -1.45
N LEU A 136 2.15 -21.72 -2.24
CA LEU A 136 1.21 -20.68 -1.80
C LEU A 136 -0.16 -21.28 -1.47
N ALA A 137 -0.67 -22.15 -2.35
CA ALA A 137 -1.97 -22.77 -2.15
C ALA A 137 -2.01 -23.64 -0.90
N ILE A 138 -1.04 -24.54 -0.73
CA ILE A 138 -0.99 -25.52 0.36
C ILE A 138 -0.71 -24.86 1.70
N LEU A 139 0.27 -23.94 1.76
CA LEU A 139 0.77 -23.41 3.02
C LEU A 139 0.04 -22.15 3.48
N VAL A 140 -0.72 -21.48 2.61
CA VAL A 140 -1.36 -20.21 2.95
C VAL A 140 -2.83 -20.17 2.55
N CYS A 141 -3.16 -20.35 1.27
CA CYS A 141 -4.55 -20.21 0.80
C CYS A 141 -5.48 -21.27 1.42
N ASN A 142 -5.07 -22.54 1.42
CA ASN A 142 -5.85 -23.65 1.96
C ASN A 142 -6.16 -23.50 3.45
N PRO A 143 -5.17 -23.23 4.32
CA PRO A 143 -5.41 -22.93 5.73
C PRO A 143 -6.34 -21.74 5.98
N LEU A 144 -6.35 -20.74 5.08
CA LEU A 144 -7.12 -19.51 5.26
C LEU A 144 -8.44 -19.50 4.48
N GLY A 145 -8.76 -20.58 3.78
CA GLY A 145 -10.02 -20.75 3.02
C GLY A 145 -10.08 -20.03 1.68
N PHE A 146 -8.95 -19.59 1.12
CA PHE A 146 -8.90 -18.93 -0.18
C PHE A 146 -8.73 -19.92 -1.33
N SER A 147 -9.47 -19.72 -2.42
CA SER A 147 -9.22 -20.38 -3.70
C SER A 147 -8.15 -19.61 -4.48
N LEU A 148 -7.18 -20.30 -5.05
CA LEU A 148 -6.12 -19.70 -5.86
C LEU A 148 -6.35 -20.01 -7.33
N HIS A 149 -6.45 -18.97 -8.17
CA HIS A 149 -6.51 -19.11 -9.62
C HIS A 149 -5.21 -18.64 -10.25
N TYR A 150 -4.46 -19.55 -10.83
CA TYR A 150 -3.18 -19.27 -11.46
C TYR A 150 -3.33 -19.10 -12.97
N ILE A 151 -2.91 -17.94 -13.47
CA ILE A 151 -2.78 -17.63 -14.89
C ILE A 151 -1.28 -17.67 -15.23
N PRO A 152 -0.82 -18.67 -15.99
CA PRO A 152 0.56 -18.78 -16.40
C PRO A 152 0.92 -17.71 -17.43
N GLN A 153 2.23 -17.49 -17.59
CA GLN A 153 2.74 -16.62 -18.66
C GLN A 153 2.34 -17.16 -20.04
N GLU A 154 2.15 -16.26 -21.01
CA GLU A 154 1.83 -16.60 -22.40
C GLU A 154 2.78 -17.68 -22.94
N GLY A 155 2.22 -18.80 -23.40
CA GLY A 155 2.97 -19.97 -23.91
C GLY A 155 3.36 -21.03 -22.87
N ALA A 156 3.07 -20.84 -21.58
CA ALA A 156 3.19 -21.88 -20.55
C ALA A 156 1.88 -22.69 -20.37
N GLU A 157 1.87 -23.64 -19.43
CA GLU A 157 0.81 -24.64 -19.13
C GLU A 157 -0.63 -24.08 -19.05
N PHE A 158 -1.63 -24.94 -18.83
CA PHE A 158 -3.02 -24.49 -18.68
C PHE A 158 -3.24 -23.73 -17.36
N ALA A 159 -4.09 -22.71 -17.39
CA ALA A 159 -4.56 -22.05 -16.17
C ALA A 159 -5.20 -23.07 -15.23
N ALA A 160 -4.90 -22.96 -13.94
CA ALA A 160 -5.35 -23.91 -12.92
C ALA A 160 -6.03 -23.17 -11.77
N THR A 161 -7.06 -23.78 -11.20
CA THR A 161 -7.67 -23.32 -9.94
C THR A 161 -7.40 -24.37 -8.87
N ILE A 162 -6.81 -23.93 -7.76
CA ILE A 162 -6.54 -24.75 -6.58
C ILE A 162 -7.51 -24.28 -5.49
N ASP A 163 -8.48 -25.13 -5.18
CA ASP A 163 -9.50 -24.83 -4.17
C ASP A 163 -9.12 -25.41 -2.79
N PRO A 164 -9.44 -24.70 -1.70
CA PRO A 164 -9.29 -25.20 -0.35
C PRO A 164 -10.31 -26.30 -0.07
N THR A 165 -10.04 -27.13 0.94
CA THR A 165 -10.99 -28.20 1.36
C THR A 165 -12.34 -27.64 1.79
N ILE A 166 -12.35 -26.46 2.42
CA ILE A 166 -13.56 -25.73 2.79
C ILE A 166 -13.40 -24.31 2.26
N PRO A 167 -13.98 -23.94 1.11
CA PRO A 167 -13.89 -22.56 0.62
C PRO A 167 -14.72 -21.62 1.49
N LEU A 168 -14.26 -20.38 1.63
CA LEU A 168 -15.06 -19.32 2.24
C LEU A 168 -16.41 -19.17 1.54
N SER A 169 -17.46 -18.87 2.30
CA SER A 169 -18.87 -18.80 1.85
C SER A 169 -19.16 -17.77 0.74
N ASN A 170 -18.21 -16.90 0.46
CA ASN A 170 -18.19 -16.07 -0.73
C ASN A 170 -16.75 -16.21 -1.27
N PRO A 171 -16.46 -17.14 -2.20
CA PRO A 171 -15.09 -17.51 -2.48
C PRO A 171 -14.35 -16.27 -2.98
N GLN A 172 -13.42 -15.80 -2.16
CA GLN A 172 -12.44 -14.83 -2.59
C GLN A 172 -11.42 -15.61 -3.43
N ARG A 173 -11.78 -15.88 -4.68
CA ARG A 173 -10.87 -16.44 -5.66
C ARG A 173 -9.76 -15.41 -5.90
N ILE A 174 -8.56 -15.75 -5.50
CA ILE A 174 -7.36 -14.93 -5.69
C ILE A 174 -6.74 -15.34 -7.00
N THR A 175 -6.93 -14.52 -8.04
CA THR A 175 -6.19 -14.64 -9.29
C THR A 175 -4.76 -14.14 -9.10
N ILE A 176 -3.78 -14.94 -9.53
CA ILE A 176 -2.38 -14.55 -9.67
C ILE A 176 -1.91 -14.80 -11.10
N CYS A 177 -1.18 -13.84 -11.64
CA CYS A 177 -0.55 -13.86 -12.94
C CYS A 177 0.96 -13.84 -12.73
N HIS A 178 1.70 -14.70 -13.42
CA HIS A 178 3.16 -14.70 -13.36
C HIS A 178 3.76 -14.13 -14.65
N THR A 179 4.71 -13.22 -14.50
CA THR A 179 5.50 -12.66 -15.61
C THR A 179 6.98 -12.87 -15.36
N GLY A 180 7.75 -13.31 -16.36
CA GLY A 180 9.20 -13.43 -16.26
C GLY A 180 9.67 -14.78 -15.71
N SER A 181 10.84 -14.81 -15.04
CA SER A 181 11.46 -16.08 -14.59
C SER A 181 10.75 -16.70 -13.39
N ARG A 182 10.46 -18.01 -13.43
CA ARG A 182 9.91 -18.76 -12.28
C ARG A 182 10.82 -18.75 -11.04
N LEU A 183 12.09 -18.35 -11.19
CA LEU A 183 13.06 -18.21 -10.08
C LEU A 183 12.81 -16.98 -9.20
N GLY A 184 11.83 -16.13 -9.53
CA GLY A 184 11.40 -15.00 -8.72
C GLY A 184 12.08 -13.67 -9.06
N ALA A 185 11.93 -12.69 -8.16
CA ALA A 185 12.22 -11.27 -8.43
C ALA A 185 13.68 -10.98 -8.81
N SER A 186 14.64 -11.74 -8.27
CA SER A 186 16.06 -11.61 -8.60
C SER A 186 16.39 -11.98 -10.06
N HIS A 187 15.51 -12.71 -10.74
CA HIS A 187 15.68 -13.17 -12.12
C HIS A 187 14.63 -12.56 -13.07
N GLY A 188 14.03 -11.43 -12.68
CA GLY A 188 12.98 -10.76 -13.45
C GLY A 188 11.60 -11.43 -13.36
N GLY A 189 11.41 -12.40 -12.48
CA GLY A 189 10.11 -13.00 -12.17
C GLY A 189 9.26 -12.12 -11.27
N HIS A 190 8.00 -11.92 -11.61
CA HIS A 190 7.08 -11.16 -10.79
C HIS A 190 5.68 -11.76 -10.82
N TRP A 191 4.99 -11.64 -9.69
CA TRP A 191 3.61 -12.07 -9.53
C TRP A 191 2.74 -10.84 -9.41
N GLU A 192 1.63 -10.80 -10.13
CA GLU A 192 0.63 -9.74 -10.08
C GLU A 192 -0.77 -10.34 -9.94
N ARG A 193 -1.78 -9.54 -9.56
CA ARG A 193 -3.18 -10.02 -9.48
C ARG A 193 -3.89 -10.05 -10.82
N THR A 194 -3.33 -9.37 -11.82
CA THR A 194 -3.95 -9.07 -13.10
C THR A 194 -2.86 -8.70 -14.11
N THR A 195 -3.08 -9.03 -15.38
CA THR A 195 -2.21 -8.62 -16.49
C THR A 195 -2.50 -7.19 -16.94
N ASP A 196 -3.66 -6.63 -16.58
CA ASP A 196 -4.03 -5.27 -16.95
C ASP A 196 -3.37 -4.25 -16.00
N GLU A 197 -2.54 -3.36 -16.55
CA GLU A 197 -1.87 -2.29 -15.81
C GLU A 197 -2.85 -1.29 -15.18
N LEU A 198 -4.00 -1.05 -15.82
CA LEU A 198 -5.00 -0.08 -15.37
C LEU A 198 -5.74 -0.54 -14.11
N GLU A 199 -5.71 -1.84 -13.84
CA GLU A 199 -6.28 -2.43 -12.64
C GLU A 199 -5.36 -2.33 -11.42
N ARG A 200 -4.11 -1.90 -11.62
CA ARG A 200 -3.08 -1.81 -10.59
C ARG A 200 -2.97 -0.39 -10.04
N ILE A 201 -2.81 -0.26 -8.72
CA ILE A 201 -2.52 1.00 -8.04
C ILE A 201 -1.10 0.97 -7.48
N GLU A 202 -0.30 1.97 -7.83
CA GLU A 202 1.07 2.12 -7.37
C GLU A 202 1.15 2.88 -6.04
N TYR A 203 0.56 2.28 -5.00
CA TYR A 203 0.52 2.85 -3.65
C TYR A 203 1.92 3.28 -3.15
N LYS A 204 3.00 2.60 -3.57
CA LYS A 204 4.39 2.95 -3.25
C LYS A 204 4.73 4.43 -3.47
N LYS A 205 4.12 5.09 -4.47
CA LYS A 205 4.36 6.50 -4.81
C LYS A 205 3.48 7.48 -4.01
N HIS A 206 2.52 6.98 -3.24
CA HIS A 206 1.56 7.82 -2.53
C HIS A 206 2.16 8.32 -1.21
N LYS A 207 1.82 9.54 -0.79
CA LYS A 207 2.28 10.16 0.47
C LYS A 207 1.77 9.42 1.71
N SER A 208 0.78 8.56 1.56
CA SER A 208 0.30 7.67 2.60
C SER A 208 1.24 6.49 2.90
N THR A 209 2.22 6.24 2.03
CA THR A 209 3.23 5.18 2.21
C THR A 209 4.18 5.55 3.32
N GLN A 210 4.25 4.67 4.32
CA GLN A 210 5.04 4.89 5.52
C GLN A 210 6.34 4.11 5.47
N LEU A 211 6.34 2.91 4.90
CA LEU A 211 7.45 1.98 5.05
C LEU A 211 8.48 2.06 3.92
N LEU A 212 8.33 3.03 3.01
CA LEU A 212 9.22 3.21 1.86
C LEU A 212 10.70 3.36 2.27
N HIS A 213 10.97 4.09 3.36
CA HIS A 213 12.33 4.37 3.84
C HIS A 213 13.05 3.12 4.38
N TYR A 214 12.32 2.08 4.75
CA TYR A 214 12.93 0.84 5.25
C TYR A 214 13.25 -0.15 4.13
N LEU A 215 12.70 0.03 2.92
CA LEU A 215 12.91 -0.90 1.80
C LEU A 215 14.38 -1.08 1.38
N PRO A 216 15.23 -0.04 1.33
CA PRO A 216 16.64 -0.23 1.02
C PRO A 216 17.35 -1.16 2.01
N LEU A 217 16.81 -1.28 3.23
CA LEU A 217 17.33 -2.12 4.30
C LEU A 217 16.71 -3.54 4.32
N LEU A 218 15.89 -3.87 3.31
CA LEU A 218 15.14 -5.13 3.24
C LEU A 218 15.33 -5.80 1.87
N GLY A 219 16.17 -6.83 1.82
CA GLY A 219 16.26 -7.74 0.67
C GLY A 219 17.44 -7.53 -0.27
N HIS A 220 18.41 -6.71 0.11
CA HIS A 220 19.60 -6.43 -0.72
C HIS A 220 20.90 -6.95 -0.12
N ASP A 221 21.03 -6.91 1.20
CA ASP A 221 22.21 -7.36 1.93
C ASP A 221 21.76 -8.10 3.20
N ALA A 222 22.26 -9.32 3.38
CA ALA A 222 21.90 -10.17 4.51
C ALA A 222 22.39 -9.59 5.85
N GLN A 223 23.49 -8.82 5.85
CA GLN A 223 23.98 -8.11 7.03
C GLN A 223 23.11 -6.89 7.40
N VAL A 224 22.44 -6.29 6.41
CA VAL A 224 21.58 -5.11 6.63
C VAL A 224 20.16 -5.50 7.08
N ASN A 225 19.67 -6.65 6.62
CA ASN A 225 18.32 -7.13 6.89
C ASN A 225 17.93 -7.14 8.39
N PRO A 226 18.76 -7.63 9.34
CA PRO A 226 18.43 -7.62 10.76
C PRO A 226 18.04 -6.22 11.27
N THR A 227 18.80 -5.19 10.88
CA THR A 227 18.53 -3.80 11.23
C THR A 227 17.27 -3.29 10.56
N GLY A 228 17.08 -3.60 9.26
CA GLY A 228 15.83 -3.28 8.55
C GLY A 228 14.59 -3.84 9.26
N PHE A 229 14.61 -5.10 9.69
CA PHE A 229 13.52 -5.70 10.47
C PHE A 229 13.37 -5.10 11.86
N LYS A 230 14.47 -4.77 12.53
CA LYS A 230 14.44 -4.11 13.84
C LYS A 230 13.69 -2.78 13.75
N LEU A 231 14.06 -1.94 12.79
CA LEU A 231 13.41 -0.64 12.55
C LEU A 231 11.94 -0.81 12.16
N LEU A 232 11.62 -1.76 11.27
CA LEU A 232 10.23 -2.06 10.89
C LEU A 232 9.39 -2.48 12.11
N LYS A 233 9.93 -3.34 12.97
CA LYS A 233 9.22 -3.80 14.18
C LYS A 233 8.95 -2.65 15.14
N GLN A 234 9.95 -1.82 15.43
CA GLN A 234 9.80 -0.64 16.27
C GLN A 234 8.78 0.34 15.68
N HIS A 235 8.82 0.57 14.37
CA HIS A 235 7.85 1.43 13.69
C HIS A 235 6.41 0.94 13.91
N VAL A 236 6.14 -0.36 13.71
CA VAL A 236 4.80 -0.95 13.90
C VAL A 236 4.36 -0.86 15.36
N GLN A 237 5.27 -1.08 16.32
CA GLN A 237 5.00 -0.94 17.75
C GLN A 237 4.66 0.51 18.14
N LEU A 238 5.39 1.50 17.62
CA LEU A 238 5.10 2.92 17.83
C LEU A 238 3.75 3.30 17.21
N SER A 239 3.45 2.86 16.00
CA SER A 239 2.13 3.07 15.38
C SER A 239 1.00 2.46 16.20
N ALA A 240 1.20 1.28 16.79
CA ALA A 240 0.26 0.67 17.72
C ALA A 240 0.09 1.50 19.01
N ARG A 241 1.16 2.09 19.55
CA ARG A 241 1.08 3.02 20.69
C ARG A 241 0.34 4.31 20.31
N ARG A 242 0.60 4.86 19.13
CA ARG A 242 -0.06 6.05 18.59
C ARG A 242 -1.57 5.85 18.47
N LEU A 243 -2.00 4.68 18.02
CA LEU A 243 -3.42 4.28 17.99
C LEU A 243 -4.11 4.34 19.36
N ASN A 244 -3.34 4.10 20.43
CA ASN A 244 -3.81 4.19 21.81
C ASN A 244 -3.61 5.59 22.42
N GLY A 245 -3.35 6.60 21.58
CA GLY A 245 -3.25 8.00 21.98
C GLY A 245 -1.86 8.45 22.45
N ALA A 246 -0.82 7.62 22.34
CA ALA A 246 0.53 8.03 22.71
C ALA A 246 1.11 9.04 21.70
N HIS A 247 1.80 10.06 22.20
CA HIS A 247 2.57 11.00 21.39
C HIS A 247 3.95 10.41 21.07
N VAL A 248 4.07 9.81 19.88
CA VAL A 248 5.29 9.07 19.47
C VAL A 248 5.93 9.62 18.19
N ASP A 249 5.54 10.83 17.77
CA ASP A 249 5.94 11.40 16.48
C ASP A 249 7.46 11.66 16.44
N THR A 250 8.08 12.04 17.56
CA THR A 250 9.53 12.21 17.65
C THR A 250 10.27 10.88 17.48
N GLU A 251 9.82 9.82 18.14
CA GLU A 251 10.40 8.48 18.03
C GLU A 251 10.22 7.90 16.62
N LEU A 252 9.06 8.13 16.00
CA LEU A 252 8.84 7.78 14.60
C LEU A 252 9.84 8.51 13.69
N CYS A 253 10.02 9.83 13.83
CA CYS A 253 11.02 10.57 13.07
C CYS A 253 12.44 10.00 13.27
N ALA A 254 12.81 9.64 14.50
CA ALA A 254 14.10 9.03 14.78
C ALA A 254 14.33 7.73 14.00
N LEU A 255 13.31 6.86 13.88
CA LEU A 255 13.39 5.64 13.07
C LEU A 255 13.54 5.89 11.57
N TYR A 256 12.83 6.89 11.02
CA TYR A 256 12.97 7.26 9.61
C TYR A 256 14.36 7.83 9.34
N ASN A 257 14.80 8.73 10.20
CA ASN A 257 16.12 9.34 10.12
C ASN A 257 17.22 8.27 10.26
N ALA A 258 17.02 7.26 11.11
CA ALA A 258 17.94 6.12 11.22
C ALA A 258 18.09 5.40 9.87
N ALA A 259 16.96 5.10 9.20
CA ALA A 259 17.00 4.42 7.91
C ALA A 259 17.71 5.26 6.83
N THR A 260 17.44 6.57 6.78
CA THR A 260 18.12 7.51 5.86
C THR A 260 19.62 7.59 6.12
N LEU A 261 20.04 7.64 7.38
CA LEU A 261 21.44 7.69 7.77
C LEU A 261 22.17 6.39 7.43
N ILE A 262 21.57 5.23 7.69
CA ILE A 262 22.12 3.92 7.33
C ILE A 262 22.29 3.82 5.81
N GLU A 263 21.28 4.22 5.02
CA GLU A 263 21.38 4.22 3.57
C GLU A 263 22.51 5.13 3.07
N LYS A 264 22.66 6.32 3.65
CA LYS A 264 23.78 7.24 3.33
C LYS A 264 25.13 6.62 3.68
N TYR A 265 25.25 6.00 4.85
CA TYR A 265 26.48 5.33 5.28
C TYR A 265 26.85 4.19 4.34
N LEU A 266 25.90 3.31 4.02
CA LEU A 266 26.10 2.18 3.10
C LEU A 266 26.56 2.65 1.71
N LYS A 267 26.03 3.76 1.20
CA LYS A 267 26.51 4.36 -0.05
C LYS A 267 27.90 4.97 0.09
N SER A 268 28.18 5.63 1.21
CA SER A 268 29.43 6.37 1.41
C SER A 268 30.62 5.44 1.64
N ILE A 269 30.43 4.35 2.40
CA ILE A 269 31.51 3.41 2.73
C ILE A 269 32.03 2.65 1.50
N GLN A 270 31.26 2.61 0.40
CA GLN A 270 31.72 2.06 -0.88
C GLN A 270 32.72 2.99 -1.59
N GLU A 271 32.73 4.28 -1.27
CA GLU A 271 33.50 5.30 -1.99
C GLU A 271 34.64 5.91 -1.16
N VAL A 272 34.51 5.87 0.18
CA VAL A 272 35.47 6.47 1.11
C VAL A 272 35.72 5.59 2.34
N PRO A 273 36.87 5.76 3.05
CA PRO A 273 37.16 5.04 4.28
C PRO A 273 36.03 5.16 5.32
N LYS A 274 35.84 4.12 6.14
CA LYS A 274 34.79 4.03 7.17
C LYS A 274 34.70 5.29 8.03
N ASP A 275 35.82 5.78 8.56
CA ASP A 275 35.84 6.98 9.41
C ASP A 275 35.33 8.24 8.69
N LEU A 276 35.64 8.38 7.40
CA LEU A 276 35.14 9.50 6.61
C LEU A 276 33.65 9.30 6.27
N ALA A 277 33.21 8.07 5.97
CA ALA A 277 31.79 7.77 5.76
C ALA A 277 30.95 8.12 7.01
N ILE A 278 31.46 7.82 8.22
CA ILE A 278 30.84 8.20 9.49
C ILE A 278 30.79 9.72 9.64
N MET A 279 31.90 10.42 9.37
CA MET A 279 31.97 11.88 9.42
C MET A 279 30.95 12.55 8.49
N LEU A 280 30.72 11.99 7.28
CA LEU A 280 29.77 12.50 6.30
C LEU A 280 28.30 12.38 6.73
N LEU A 281 27.98 11.60 7.76
CA LEU A 281 26.64 11.60 8.36
C LEU A 281 26.36 12.88 9.15
N GLY A 282 27.42 13.57 9.59
CA GLY A 282 27.35 14.84 10.30
C GLY A 282 26.71 14.76 11.69
N PRO A 283 26.28 15.90 12.25
CA PRO A 283 25.70 15.98 13.61
C PRO A 283 24.42 15.15 13.80
N ALA A 284 23.77 14.76 12.70
CA ALA A 284 22.58 13.90 12.72
C ALA A 284 22.82 12.55 13.41
N LEU A 285 24.07 12.08 13.40
CA LEU A 285 24.48 10.81 14.00
C LEU A 285 24.51 10.86 15.53
N GLU A 286 24.76 12.03 16.14
CA GLU A 286 24.97 12.19 17.59
C GLU A 286 23.78 11.72 18.44
N HIS A 287 22.59 11.69 17.85
CA HIS A 287 21.35 11.36 18.55
C HIS A 287 20.63 10.14 17.97
N ASN A 288 21.33 9.31 17.19
CA ASN A 288 20.72 8.13 16.56
C ASN A 288 21.42 6.82 16.96
N GLU A 289 20.95 6.23 18.07
CA GLU A 289 21.48 4.97 18.60
C GLU A 289 21.40 3.79 17.61
N TYR A 290 20.35 3.74 16.79
CA TYR A 290 20.17 2.66 15.82
C TYR A 290 21.25 2.66 14.72
N VAL A 291 21.72 3.85 14.36
CA VAL A 291 22.76 4.00 13.33
C VAL A 291 24.12 3.61 13.89
N TRP A 292 24.42 3.97 15.14
CA TRP A 292 25.64 3.54 15.82
C TRP A 292 25.72 2.03 15.97
N GLU A 293 24.67 1.40 16.49
CA GLU A 293 24.60 -0.06 16.61
C GLU A 293 24.82 -0.73 15.25
N PHE A 294 24.19 -0.21 14.19
CA PHE A 294 24.42 -0.73 12.84
C PHE A 294 25.88 -0.59 12.37
N ILE A 295 26.50 0.57 12.58
CA ILE A 295 27.89 0.82 12.16
C ILE A 295 28.89 -0.07 12.90
N GLU A 296 28.61 -0.37 14.17
CA GLU A 296 29.41 -1.26 15.02
C GLU A 296 29.31 -2.72 14.56
N ASP A 297 28.10 -3.17 14.24
CA ASP A 297 27.83 -4.57 13.86
C ASP A 297 28.10 -4.86 12.36
N TYR A 298 28.12 -3.85 11.49
CA TYR A 298 28.27 -4.05 10.04
C TYR A 298 29.73 -4.34 9.66
N GLU A 299 29.96 -5.54 9.12
CA GLU A 299 31.27 -5.98 8.63
C GLU A 299 31.50 -5.45 7.21
N PHE A 300 32.43 -4.51 7.09
CA PHE A 300 32.84 -3.93 5.82
C PHE A 300 34.24 -4.38 5.43
N GLU A 301 34.38 -4.96 4.23
CA GLU A 301 35.68 -5.31 3.65
C GLU A 301 36.31 -4.07 3.01
N GLU A 302 37.42 -3.60 3.58
CA GLU A 302 38.10 -2.40 3.09
C GLU A 302 38.76 -2.64 1.72
N HIS A 303 38.50 -1.72 0.79
CA HIS A 303 39.15 -1.66 -0.52
C HIS A 303 39.90 -0.34 -0.73
N GLY A 304 40.64 -0.23 -1.83
CA GLY A 304 41.35 1.00 -2.16
C GLY A 304 40.39 2.12 -2.58
N PHE A 305 40.54 3.30 -1.97
CA PHE A 305 39.71 4.48 -2.25
C PHE A 305 40.42 5.49 -3.16
N ASP A 306 39.64 6.36 -3.82
CA ASP A 306 40.19 7.46 -4.60
C ASP A 306 40.70 8.59 -3.70
N ASN A 307 42.02 8.67 -3.55
CA ASN A 307 42.69 9.68 -2.72
C ASN A 307 42.31 11.13 -3.08
N GLN A 308 41.95 11.42 -4.33
CA GLN A 308 41.54 12.77 -4.72
C GLN A 308 40.16 13.12 -4.14
N ILE A 309 39.20 12.18 -4.18
CA ILE A 309 37.88 12.35 -3.59
C ILE A 309 38.00 12.47 -2.06
N VAL A 310 38.78 11.58 -1.43
CA VAL A 310 39.02 11.62 0.02
C VAL A 310 39.65 12.94 0.45
N SER A 311 40.66 13.42 -0.28
CA SER A 311 41.30 14.72 0.02
C SER A 311 40.35 15.89 -0.19
N TRP A 312 39.50 15.83 -1.22
CA TRP A 312 38.49 16.86 -1.48
C TRP A 312 37.44 16.96 -0.37
N LEU A 313 36.98 15.83 0.14
CA LEU A 313 35.98 15.77 1.21
C LEU A 313 36.55 16.19 2.57
N LYS A 314 37.85 15.98 2.80
CA LYS A 314 38.54 16.41 4.03
C LYS A 314 38.97 17.87 4.01
N ALA A 315 39.05 18.50 2.84
CA ALA A 315 39.44 19.90 2.73
C ALA A 315 38.33 20.79 3.31
N GLU A 316 38.68 21.61 4.31
CA GLU A 316 37.75 22.60 4.88
C GLU A 316 37.33 23.61 3.80
N GLU A 317 36.13 24.19 3.92
CA GLU A 317 35.61 25.14 2.92
C GLU A 317 36.50 26.38 2.76
N GLU A 318 37.29 26.72 3.77
CA GLU A 318 38.21 27.86 3.77
C GLU A 318 39.51 27.60 2.97
N PHE A 319 39.81 26.36 2.61
CA PHE A 319 41.01 26.00 1.84
C PHE A 319 40.69 25.71 0.37
N GLU A 320 41.70 25.87 -0.50
CA GLU A 320 41.58 25.47 -1.90
C GLU A 320 41.36 23.95 -2.01
N LYS A 321 40.12 23.55 -2.31
CA LYS A 321 39.81 22.15 -2.59
C LYS A 321 40.62 21.66 -3.79
N PRO A 322 41.17 20.42 -3.76
CA PRO A 322 41.91 19.87 -4.88
C PRO A 322 41.04 19.82 -6.14
N VAL A 323 41.63 20.12 -7.30
CA VAL A 323 40.91 20.12 -8.57
C VAL A 323 40.52 18.68 -8.94
N LEU A 324 39.21 18.43 -9.03
CA LEU A 324 38.65 17.16 -9.50
C LEU A 324 38.19 17.29 -10.95
N ARG A 325 38.09 16.14 -11.63
CA ARG A 325 37.33 16.07 -12.89
C ARG A 325 35.85 16.17 -12.57
N ALA A 326 35.05 16.70 -13.50
CA ALA A 326 33.62 16.95 -13.32
C ALA A 326 32.86 15.75 -12.72
N GLU A 327 33.09 14.53 -13.22
CA GLU A 327 32.43 13.31 -12.71
C GLU A 327 32.78 13.02 -11.23
N LYS A 328 34.06 13.16 -10.86
CA LYS A 328 34.51 12.95 -9.47
C LYS A 328 34.05 14.06 -8.56
N GLU A 329 34.01 15.29 -9.06
CA GLU A 329 33.52 16.44 -8.31
C GLU A 329 32.03 16.27 -8.00
N GLU A 330 31.23 15.82 -8.98
CA GLU A 330 29.81 15.53 -8.77
C GLU A 330 29.61 14.42 -7.74
N LEU A 331 30.38 13.33 -7.82
CA LEU A 331 30.35 12.27 -6.81
C LEU A 331 30.73 12.80 -5.42
N ALA A 332 31.82 13.58 -5.32
CA ALA A 332 32.26 14.15 -4.05
C ALA A 332 31.21 15.12 -3.46
N ARG A 333 30.56 15.95 -4.29
CA ARG A 333 29.45 16.81 -3.85
C ARG A 333 28.27 16.00 -3.33
N LYS A 334 27.88 14.94 -4.03
CA LYS A 334 26.81 14.02 -3.60
C LYS A 334 27.14 13.29 -2.29
N LEU A 335 28.41 12.94 -2.09
CA LEU A 335 28.89 12.35 -0.83
C LEU A 335 28.89 13.38 0.31
N ALA A 336 29.27 14.63 0.03
CA ALA A 336 29.25 15.72 1.01
C ALA A 336 27.84 16.24 1.37
N GLU A 337 26.84 16.01 0.51
CA GLU A 337 25.47 16.46 0.77
C GLU A 337 24.93 15.88 2.09
N PRO A 338 24.50 16.73 3.04
CA PRO A 338 23.93 16.27 4.30
C PRO A 338 22.68 15.41 4.08
N PRO A 339 22.44 14.41 4.93
CA PRO A 339 21.23 13.60 4.84
C PRO A 339 19.98 14.46 5.07
N ALA A 340 18.98 14.33 4.18
CA ALA A 340 17.70 15.01 4.31
C ALA A 340 16.84 14.35 5.38
N LEU A 341 16.97 14.82 6.62
CA LEU A 341 16.20 14.31 7.76
C LEU A 341 14.77 14.81 7.75
N ILE A 342 13.85 13.97 8.24
CA ILE A 342 12.46 14.34 8.43
C ILE A 342 12.19 14.88 9.83
N ILE A 343 11.21 15.78 9.92
CA ILE A 343 10.64 16.32 11.16
C ILE A 343 9.18 15.88 11.34
N PRO A 344 8.60 15.98 12.55
CA PRO A 344 7.25 15.46 12.83
C PRO A 344 6.16 15.94 11.86
N SER A 345 6.25 17.18 11.38
CA SER A 345 5.26 17.73 10.44
C SER A 345 5.28 17.10 9.05
N GLN A 346 6.35 16.38 8.71
CA GLN A 346 6.57 15.66 7.45
C GLN A 346 6.24 14.17 7.56
N LEU A 347 5.94 13.64 8.76
CA LEU A 347 5.54 12.25 8.89
C LEU A 347 4.27 11.97 8.05
N PRO A 348 4.21 10.81 7.38
CA PRO A 348 2.99 10.34 6.75
C PRO A 348 1.83 10.35 7.75
N THR A 349 0.68 10.87 7.34
CA THR A 349 -0.50 10.93 8.22
C THR A 349 -1.48 9.81 7.86
N PRO A 350 -2.02 9.08 8.86
CA PRO A 350 -3.03 8.06 8.62
C PRO A 350 -4.33 8.61 8.01
N TYR A 351 -4.61 9.90 8.19
CA TYR A 351 -5.84 10.53 7.73
C TYR A 351 -5.97 10.58 6.20
N GLY A 352 -4.85 10.69 5.47
CA GLY A 352 -4.84 10.62 4.00
C GLY A 352 -5.40 9.29 3.48
N ILE A 353 -5.11 8.19 4.19
CA ILE A 353 -5.47 6.82 3.78
C ILE A 353 -6.98 6.63 3.70
N LYS A 354 -7.77 7.27 4.56
CA LYS A 354 -9.23 7.07 4.58
C LYS A 354 -9.90 7.65 3.33
N GLY A 355 -9.54 8.87 2.95
CA GLY A 355 -10.06 9.53 1.75
C GLY A 355 -9.63 8.79 0.48
N GLU A 356 -8.36 8.44 0.41
CA GLU A 356 -7.76 7.65 -0.66
C GLU A 356 -8.45 6.28 -0.84
N ARG A 357 -8.61 5.49 0.24
CA ARG A 357 -9.30 4.19 0.19
C ARG A 357 -10.75 4.34 -0.27
N LYS A 358 -11.46 5.38 0.18
CA LYS A 358 -12.85 5.63 -0.24
C LYS A 358 -12.92 5.96 -1.73
N PHE A 359 -11.99 6.77 -2.24
CA PHE A 359 -11.90 7.09 -3.65
C PHE A 359 -11.66 5.83 -4.50
N TYR A 360 -10.63 5.04 -4.21
CA TYR A 360 -10.33 3.82 -4.99
C TYR A 360 -11.40 2.74 -4.82
N LYS A 361 -12.13 2.71 -3.70
CA LYS A 361 -13.34 1.88 -3.56
C LYS A 361 -14.41 2.29 -4.58
N ASN A 362 -14.69 3.60 -4.73
CA ASN A 362 -15.64 4.08 -5.72
C ASN A 362 -15.15 3.84 -7.16
N LEU A 363 -13.85 4.01 -7.41
CA LEU A 363 -13.23 3.70 -8.70
C LEU A 363 -13.37 2.20 -9.06
N ALA A 364 -13.30 1.32 -8.06
CA ALA A 364 -13.60 -0.10 -8.25
C ALA A 364 -15.04 -0.37 -8.68
N LEU A 365 -15.99 0.35 -8.09
CA LEU A 365 -17.40 0.22 -8.44
C LEU A 365 -17.65 0.72 -9.86
N LEU A 366 -16.95 1.78 -10.29
CA LEU A 366 -16.97 2.26 -11.68
C LEU A 366 -16.50 1.17 -12.63
N LYS A 367 -15.39 0.50 -12.30
CA LYS A 367 -14.88 -0.63 -13.08
C LYS A 367 -15.88 -1.78 -13.20
N ASN A 368 -16.57 -2.14 -12.12
CA ASN A 368 -17.61 -3.16 -12.18
C ASN A 368 -18.76 -2.76 -13.12
N LYS A 369 -19.13 -1.47 -13.15
CA LYS A 369 -20.11 -0.96 -14.12
C LYS A 369 -19.60 -0.95 -15.55
N ILE A 370 -18.31 -0.70 -15.77
CA ILE A 370 -17.68 -0.81 -17.09
C ILE A 370 -17.76 -2.26 -17.60
N ALA A 371 -17.52 -3.24 -16.72
CA ALA A 371 -17.66 -4.66 -17.08
C ALA A 371 -19.10 -5.04 -17.47
N ASP A 372 -20.11 -4.54 -16.74
CA ASP A 372 -21.53 -4.69 -17.13
C ASP A 372 -21.82 -4.09 -18.52
N LEU A 373 -21.27 -2.90 -18.81
CA LEU A 373 -21.40 -2.30 -20.14
C LEU A 373 -20.71 -3.13 -21.22
N ASP A 374 -19.54 -3.69 -20.93
CA ASP A 374 -18.79 -4.53 -21.89
C ASP A 374 -19.53 -5.83 -22.24
N GLU A 375 -20.13 -6.48 -21.24
CA GLU A 375 -20.98 -7.66 -21.44
C GLU A 375 -22.20 -7.31 -22.31
N ARG A 376 -22.89 -6.21 -21.99
CA ARG A 376 -24.05 -5.75 -22.75
C ARG A 376 -23.68 -5.35 -24.18
N LYS A 377 -22.57 -4.64 -24.36
CA LYS A 377 -22.00 -4.28 -25.67
C LYS A 377 -21.72 -5.53 -26.50
N SER A 378 -21.07 -6.52 -25.90
CA SER A 378 -20.74 -7.79 -26.57
C SER A 378 -22.00 -8.56 -26.98
N LYS A 379 -23.01 -8.57 -26.11
CA LYS A 379 -24.31 -9.18 -26.41
C LYS A 379 -25.03 -8.48 -27.57
N ALA A 380 -25.07 -7.14 -27.56
CA ALA A 380 -25.69 -6.36 -28.64
C ALA A 380 -25.00 -6.63 -30.00
N LEU A 381 -23.67 -6.77 -30.02
CA LEU A 381 -22.94 -7.13 -31.24
C LEU A 381 -23.35 -8.51 -31.79
N VAL A 382 -23.55 -9.49 -30.89
CA VAL A 382 -24.02 -10.82 -31.29
C VAL A 382 -25.45 -10.78 -31.81
N GLU A 383 -26.33 -10.01 -31.18
CA GLU A 383 -27.72 -9.83 -31.61
C GLU A 383 -27.84 -9.07 -32.93
N ALA A 384 -26.86 -8.22 -33.24
CA ALA A 384 -26.71 -7.52 -34.52
C ALA A 384 -25.99 -8.35 -35.60
N ASP A 385 -25.80 -9.66 -35.40
CA ASP A 385 -25.06 -10.55 -36.31
C ASP A 385 -23.63 -10.03 -36.64
N GLY A 386 -23.02 -9.30 -35.72
CA GLY A 386 -21.69 -8.69 -35.88
C GLY A 386 -21.68 -7.33 -36.57
N ASP A 387 -22.85 -6.70 -36.83
CA ASP A 387 -22.88 -5.36 -37.41
C ASP A 387 -22.50 -4.28 -36.38
N GLU A 388 -21.28 -3.77 -36.48
CA GLU A 388 -20.79 -2.67 -35.65
C GLU A 388 -21.51 -1.33 -35.91
N ASN A 389 -22.36 -1.25 -36.93
CA ASN A 389 -23.18 -0.06 -37.21
C ASN A 389 -24.55 -0.08 -36.54
N ASP A 390 -24.95 -1.21 -35.95
CA ASP A 390 -26.20 -1.32 -35.20
C ASP A 390 -26.32 -0.23 -34.12
N GLU A 391 -27.51 0.34 -33.99
CA GLU A 391 -27.75 1.50 -33.12
C GLU A 391 -27.49 1.17 -31.64
N ASP A 392 -27.94 -0.01 -31.19
CA ASP A 392 -27.80 -0.45 -29.81
C ASP A 392 -26.33 -0.79 -29.49
N TYR A 393 -25.64 -1.50 -30.40
CA TYR A 393 -24.20 -1.74 -30.27
C TYR A 393 -23.42 -0.43 -30.18
N ARG A 394 -23.66 0.52 -31.10
CA ARG A 394 -22.94 1.80 -31.11
C ARG A 394 -23.19 2.62 -29.84
N ALA A 395 -24.42 2.66 -29.35
CA ALA A 395 -24.75 3.35 -28.10
C ALA A 395 -24.00 2.72 -26.91
N LEU A 396 -24.00 1.39 -26.80
CA LEU A 396 -23.29 0.67 -25.73
C LEU A 396 -21.76 0.77 -25.85
N HIS A 397 -21.23 0.70 -27.07
CA HIS A 397 -19.80 0.88 -27.34
C HIS A 397 -19.33 2.27 -26.93
N ASN A 398 -20.06 3.32 -27.32
CA ASN A 398 -19.76 4.70 -26.93
C ASN A 398 -19.80 4.87 -25.40
N ALA A 399 -20.82 4.33 -24.74
CA ALA A 399 -20.90 4.39 -23.28
C ALA A 399 -19.77 3.63 -22.59
N TRP A 400 -19.40 2.46 -23.10
CA TRP A 400 -18.27 1.69 -22.59
C TRP A 400 -16.94 2.45 -22.74
N ASP A 401 -16.70 3.06 -23.90
CA ASP A 401 -15.50 3.85 -24.18
C ASP A 401 -15.39 5.09 -23.28
N VAL A 402 -16.50 5.85 -23.15
CA VAL A 402 -16.59 7.01 -22.25
C VAL A 402 -16.36 6.61 -20.79
N ALA A 403 -16.98 5.51 -20.34
CA ALA A 403 -16.82 5.04 -18.96
C ALA A 403 -15.38 4.58 -18.68
N THR A 404 -14.74 3.89 -19.63
CA THR A 404 -13.35 3.43 -19.53
C THR A 404 -12.39 4.63 -19.49
N THR A 405 -12.60 5.60 -20.38
CA THR A 405 -11.83 6.86 -20.41
C THR A 405 -12.00 7.63 -19.09
N LEU A 406 -13.23 7.75 -18.58
CA LEU A 406 -13.51 8.37 -17.29
C LEU A 406 -12.73 7.70 -16.16
N GLN A 407 -12.72 6.36 -16.12
CA GLN A 407 -12.00 5.61 -15.09
C GLN A 407 -10.50 5.88 -15.14
N GLN A 408 -9.90 5.84 -16.34
CA GLN A 408 -8.47 6.01 -16.52
C GLN A 408 -8.03 7.42 -16.15
N GLU A 409 -8.77 8.44 -16.61
CA GLU A 409 -8.46 9.83 -16.31
C GLU A 409 -8.64 10.13 -14.81
N LEU A 410 -9.73 9.67 -14.18
CA LEU A 410 -9.91 9.82 -12.73
C LEU A 410 -8.78 9.18 -11.93
N LYS A 411 -8.31 8.00 -12.35
CA LYS A 411 -7.15 7.33 -11.74
C LYS A 411 -5.90 8.20 -11.89
N ASN A 412 -5.60 8.67 -13.10
CA ASN A 412 -4.43 9.51 -13.36
C ASN A 412 -4.44 10.79 -12.50
N LYS A 413 -5.59 11.47 -12.39
CA LYS A 413 -5.71 12.68 -11.56
C LYS A 413 -5.55 12.36 -10.07
N ALA A 414 -6.10 11.24 -9.62
CA ALA A 414 -5.97 10.79 -8.24
C ALA A 414 -4.52 10.43 -7.88
N ASP A 415 -3.82 9.72 -8.76
CA ASP A 415 -2.42 9.31 -8.53
C ASP A 415 -1.52 10.55 -8.37
N ILE A 416 -1.75 11.61 -9.15
CA ILE A 416 -1.05 12.92 -9.00
C ILE A 416 -1.36 13.55 -7.64
N TYR A 417 -2.64 13.64 -7.27
CA TYR A 417 -3.06 14.27 -6.01
C TYR A 417 -2.59 13.50 -4.77
N PHE A 418 -2.69 12.17 -4.76
CA PHE A 418 -2.30 11.35 -3.60
C PHE A 418 -0.77 11.20 -3.47
N ALA A 419 0.00 11.47 -4.53
CA ALA A 419 1.45 11.58 -4.47
C ALA A 419 1.93 12.84 -3.70
N ASP A 420 1.29 13.99 -3.93
CA ASP A 420 1.53 15.21 -3.14
C ASP A 420 0.25 15.97 -2.79
N PRO A 421 -0.50 15.51 -1.77
CA PRO A 421 -1.72 16.19 -1.35
C PRO A 421 -1.40 17.53 -0.69
N ASN A 422 -1.88 18.60 -1.33
CA ASN A 422 -1.84 19.98 -0.89
C ASN A 422 -3.10 20.72 -1.44
N PRO A 423 -3.39 21.97 -1.03
CA PRO A 423 -4.59 22.68 -1.48
C PRO A 423 -4.67 22.88 -3.01
N GLU A 424 -3.55 23.14 -3.67
CA GLU A 424 -3.50 23.36 -5.13
C GLU A 424 -3.72 22.07 -5.91
N THR A 425 -3.06 20.98 -5.49
CA THR A 425 -3.25 19.66 -6.11
C THR A 425 -4.65 19.12 -5.87
N TYR A 426 -5.25 19.39 -4.69
CA TYR A 426 -6.65 19.05 -4.44
C TYR A 426 -7.60 19.86 -5.33
N LYS A 427 -7.41 21.18 -5.45
CA LYS A 427 -8.23 22.03 -6.32
C LYS A 427 -8.19 21.52 -7.75
N THR A 428 -6.98 21.24 -8.27
CA THR A 428 -6.77 20.69 -9.61
C THR A 428 -7.46 19.34 -9.77
N PHE A 429 -7.27 18.41 -8.82
CA PHE A 429 -7.91 17.10 -8.83
C PHE A 429 -9.44 17.21 -8.82
N LYS A 430 -10.01 18.04 -7.95
CA LYS A 430 -11.44 18.27 -7.82
C LYS A 430 -12.00 18.83 -9.13
N GLU A 431 -11.46 19.95 -9.62
CA GLU A 431 -11.97 20.63 -10.83
C GLU A 431 -11.90 19.72 -12.06
N GLN A 432 -10.77 19.05 -12.27
CA GLN A 432 -10.60 18.15 -13.41
C GLN A 432 -11.50 16.92 -13.30
N SER A 433 -11.61 16.31 -12.12
CA SER A 433 -12.47 15.14 -11.92
C SER A 433 -13.95 15.46 -12.08
N LEU A 434 -14.41 16.62 -11.58
CA LEU A 434 -15.78 17.09 -11.78
C LEU A 434 -16.05 17.40 -13.26
N GLY A 435 -15.09 18.00 -13.97
CA GLY A 435 -15.18 18.21 -15.41
C GLY A 435 -15.33 16.90 -16.19
N LEU A 436 -14.52 15.90 -15.87
CA LEU A 436 -14.60 14.56 -16.48
C LEU A 436 -15.94 13.88 -16.21
N ILE A 437 -16.45 13.93 -14.97
CA ILE A 437 -17.75 13.36 -14.62
C ILE A 437 -18.89 14.08 -15.33
N ARG A 438 -18.86 15.42 -15.39
CA ARG A 438 -19.85 16.23 -16.13
C ARG A 438 -19.87 15.88 -17.62
N ALA A 439 -18.71 15.74 -18.26
CA ALA A 439 -18.64 15.32 -19.65
C ALA A 439 -19.17 13.88 -19.85
N ALA A 440 -18.90 12.98 -18.91
CA ALA A 440 -19.38 11.60 -18.98
C ALA A 440 -20.90 11.48 -18.78
N HIS A 441 -21.54 12.43 -18.07
CA HIS A 441 -23.00 12.46 -17.91
C HIS A 441 -23.72 12.52 -19.26
N ASP A 442 -23.19 13.26 -20.24
CA ASP A 442 -23.81 13.45 -21.57
C ASP A 442 -24.08 12.13 -22.30
N VAL A 443 -23.26 11.10 -22.03
CA VAL A 443 -23.39 9.77 -22.64
C VAL A 443 -23.97 8.76 -21.65
N LEU A 444 -23.44 8.72 -20.42
CA LEU A 444 -23.74 7.64 -19.50
C LEU A 444 -25.14 7.74 -18.88
N ASP A 445 -25.74 8.93 -18.79
CA ASP A 445 -27.08 9.09 -18.20
C ASP A 445 -28.19 8.41 -19.02
N ALA A 446 -27.95 8.15 -20.31
CA ALA A 446 -28.84 7.35 -21.15
C ALA A 446 -28.93 5.88 -20.68
N HIS A 447 -28.00 5.42 -19.84
CA HIS A 447 -27.92 4.03 -19.38
C HIS A 447 -28.42 3.90 -17.93
N ARG A 448 -29.27 2.89 -17.70
CA ARG A 448 -29.92 2.65 -16.40
C ARG A 448 -28.93 2.65 -15.22
N GLY A 449 -29.20 3.49 -14.23
CA GLY A 449 -28.47 3.54 -12.95
C GLY A 449 -27.09 4.19 -13.00
N TRP A 450 -26.67 4.77 -14.14
CA TRP A 450 -25.41 5.51 -14.23
C TRP A 450 -25.47 6.89 -13.57
N SER A 451 -26.57 7.61 -13.73
CA SER A 451 -26.74 8.94 -13.12
C SER A 451 -26.57 8.94 -11.59
N GLU A 452 -27.23 8.01 -10.88
CA GLU A 452 -27.06 7.83 -9.42
C GLU A 452 -25.63 7.44 -9.04
N PHE A 453 -24.98 6.62 -9.88
CA PHE A 453 -23.61 6.21 -9.65
C PHE A 453 -22.62 7.38 -9.77
N LEU A 454 -22.75 8.21 -10.82
CA LEU A 454 -21.90 9.37 -11.05
C LEU A 454 -22.06 10.44 -9.95
N VAL A 455 -23.27 10.62 -9.43
CA VAL A 455 -23.50 11.47 -8.24
C VAL A 455 -22.73 10.94 -7.02
N ASN A 456 -22.80 9.63 -6.75
CA ASN A 456 -22.07 9.02 -5.63
C ASN A 456 -20.54 9.10 -5.81
N LEU A 457 -20.06 8.97 -7.05
CA LEU A 457 -18.65 9.15 -7.39
C LEU A 457 -18.19 10.58 -7.13
N THR A 458 -19.00 11.56 -7.54
CA THR A 458 -18.78 12.99 -7.28
C THR A 458 -18.68 13.28 -5.78
N LEU A 459 -19.62 12.78 -4.98
CA LEU A 459 -19.55 12.89 -3.51
C LEU A 459 -18.27 12.25 -2.96
N GLY A 460 -17.83 11.15 -3.54
CA GLY A 460 -16.54 10.52 -3.23
C GLY A 460 -15.37 11.50 -3.37
N ILE A 461 -15.25 12.15 -4.53
CA ILE A 461 -14.19 13.14 -4.85
C ILE A 461 -14.24 14.34 -3.90
N LEU A 462 -15.44 14.88 -3.64
CA LEU A 462 -15.61 16.00 -2.71
C LEU A 462 -15.14 15.62 -1.30
N THR A 463 -15.45 14.40 -0.84
CA THR A 463 -15.03 13.92 0.48
C THR A 463 -13.55 13.52 0.57
N ALA A 464 -12.87 13.26 -0.55
CA ALA A 464 -11.45 12.91 -0.57
C ALA A 464 -10.54 14.08 -0.18
N GLY A 465 -10.97 15.32 -0.40
CA GLY A 465 -10.23 16.54 -0.04
C GLY A 465 -10.31 16.96 1.42
N VAL A 466 -11.32 16.48 2.15
CA VAL A 466 -11.55 16.88 3.55
C VAL A 466 -10.36 16.51 4.45
N GLY A 467 -9.53 15.53 4.05
CA GLY A 467 -8.29 15.19 4.75
C GLY A 467 -7.22 16.31 4.75
N VAL A 468 -7.18 17.18 3.73
CA VAL A 468 -6.17 18.25 3.62
C VAL A 468 -6.51 19.45 4.54
N VAL A 469 -7.79 19.67 4.83
CA VAL A 469 -8.26 20.84 5.61
C VAL A 469 -8.07 20.64 7.13
N ILE A 470 -7.74 19.44 7.60
CA ILE A 470 -7.72 19.13 9.04
C ILE A 470 -6.46 19.65 9.77
N LYS A 471 -5.42 20.15 9.07
CA LYS A 471 -4.39 20.97 9.75
C LYS A 471 -4.89 22.37 10.14
N GLY A 472 -6.00 22.86 9.57
CA GLY A 472 -6.66 24.12 9.94
C GLY A 472 -7.94 23.97 10.77
N LEU A 473 -8.49 22.76 10.90
CA LEU A 473 -9.79 22.51 11.55
C LEU A 473 -9.71 21.58 12.77
N ILE A 474 -8.63 21.65 13.55
CA ILE A 474 -8.65 21.17 14.94
C ILE A 474 -9.42 22.18 15.79
N ASN A 475 -10.72 22.33 15.54
CA ASN A 475 -11.66 22.86 16.53
C ASN A 475 -13.15 22.54 16.26
N TRP A 476 -13.51 21.77 15.24
CA TRP A 476 -14.94 21.59 14.93
C TRP A 476 -15.32 20.14 14.70
N GLY A 477 -15.91 19.55 15.75
CA GLY A 477 -16.38 18.19 15.76
C GLY A 477 -17.62 18.00 14.90
N CYS A 478 -17.69 16.87 14.20
CA CYS A 478 -18.95 16.25 13.84
C CYS A 478 -18.78 14.75 13.57
N ASN A 479 -19.35 13.95 14.46
CA ASN A 479 -19.62 12.54 14.26
C ASN A 479 -21.06 12.43 13.74
N ARG A 480 -21.27 12.35 12.41
CA ARG A 480 -22.55 11.91 11.83
C ARG A 480 -22.32 11.08 10.56
N SER A 481 -22.94 9.91 10.52
CA SER A 481 -23.00 9.00 9.37
C SER A 481 -23.98 9.53 8.33
N PHE A 482 -23.46 10.08 7.23
CA PHE A 482 -24.24 10.52 6.06
C PHE A 482 -23.90 9.62 4.86
N LEU A 483 -24.58 8.48 4.69
CA LEU A 483 -24.71 7.80 3.39
C LEU A 483 -25.86 6.77 3.46
N PHE A 484 -27.08 7.23 3.22
CA PHE A 484 -28.18 6.41 2.72
C PHE A 484 -28.94 7.27 1.72
N VAL A 485 -28.81 6.98 0.43
CA VAL A 485 -29.68 7.55 -0.58
C VAL A 485 -30.14 6.40 -1.47
N HIS A 486 -31.44 6.14 -1.43
CA HIS A 486 -32.18 5.58 -2.56
C HIS A 486 -33.39 6.46 -2.85
N GLN A 487 -33.65 6.58 -4.15
CA GLN A 487 -34.78 7.20 -4.87
C GLN A 487 -34.74 8.72 -5.12
N THR A 488 -34.25 9.02 -6.35
CA THR A 488 -34.61 10.12 -7.27
C THR A 488 -34.86 11.52 -6.70
N LYS A 489 -33.82 12.37 -6.77
CA LYS A 489 -33.78 13.81 -7.15
C LYS A 489 -32.32 14.28 -7.19
N SER A 490 -31.45 13.52 -7.88
CA SER A 490 -30.00 13.55 -7.67
C SER A 490 -29.28 14.74 -8.29
N SER A 491 -29.80 15.32 -9.39
CA SER A 491 -29.22 16.51 -10.03
C SER A 491 -29.43 17.80 -9.20
N GLN A 492 -30.64 18.01 -8.65
CA GLN A 492 -30.92 19.13 -7.74
C GLN A 492 -30.14 19.02 -6.41
N LEU A 493 -29.70 17.82 -6.04
CA LEU A 493 -28.86 17.61 -4.86
C LEU A 493 -27.41 18.03 -5.11
N LEU A 494 -26.90 17.84 -6.33
CA LEU A 494 -25.57 18.30 -6.74
C LEU A 494 -25.48 19.82 -6.69
N ASP A 495 -26.46 20.54 -7.26
CA ASP A 495 -26.50 22.01 -7.18
C ASP A 495 -26.61 22.51 -5.73
N LYS A 496 -27.43 21.84 -4.90
CA LYS A 496 -27.57 22.19 -3.47
C LYS A 496 -26.33 21.85 -2.64
N ILE A 497 -25.64 20.76 -2.96
CA ILE A 497 -24.41 20.37 -2.25
C ILE A 497 -23.24 21.23 -2.72
N GLU A 498 -23.16 21.57 -4.02
CA GLU A 498 -22.22 22.54 -4.56
C GLU A 498 -22.47 23.92 -3.91
N ASP A 499 -23.72 24.38 -3.79
CA ASP A 499 -24.05 25.64 -3.13
C ASP A 499 -23.76 25.64 -1.61
N VAL A 500 -24.03 24.55 -0.91
CA VAL A 500 -23.79 24.45 0.55
C VAL A 500 -22.30 24.21 0.88
N VAL A 501 -21.56 23.46 0.07
CA VAL A 501 -20.17 23.09 0.34
C VAL A 501 -19.17 24.04 -0.33
N VAL A 502 -19.52 24.66 -1.46
CA VAL A 502 -18.64 25.54 -2.24
C VAL A 502 -18.94 27.02 -2.01
N ASN A 503 -20.21 27.43 -1.93
CA ASN A 503 -20.57 28.86 -1.82
C ASN A 503 -20.79 29.35 -0.38
N LYS A 504 -21.19 28.48 0.56
CA LYS A 504 -21.39 28.84 1.98
C LYS A 504 -20.20 28.55 2.89
N ALA A 505 -19.08 28.13 2.31
CA ALA A 505 -17.80 27.94 2.98
C ALA A 505 -16.79 29.06 2.64
N ASP A 506 -17.27 30.24 2.25
CA ASP A 506 -16.47 31.45 2.10
C ASP A 506 -16.12 32.01 3.50
N PRO A 507 -14.83 32.05 3.90
CA PRO A 507 -14.41 32.53 5.22
C PRO A 507 -14.62 34.05 5.44
N GLN A 508 -15.14 34.79 4.46
CA GLN A 508 -15.26 36.26 4.54
C GLN A 508 -16.65 36.80 4.88
N ASN A 509 -17.70 35.97 4.95
CA ASN A 509 -19.05 36.41 5.34
C ASN A 509 -19.69 35.45 6.37
N PRO A 510 -19.45 35.65 7.67
CA PRO A 510 -20.21 34.95 8.70
C PRO A 510 -21.68 35.39 8.65
N ILE A 511 -22.58 34.40 8.70
CA ILE A 511 -24.02 34.63 8.85
C ILE A 511 -24.24 35.23 10.25
N GLU A 512 -24.88 36.40 10.31
CA GLU A 512 -25.38 36.96 11.58
C GLU A 512 -26.33 35.96 12.22
N GLU A 513 -26.05 35.60 13.47
CA GLU A 513 -26.91 34.73 14.28
C GLU A 513 -28.27 35.39 14.48
N ASP A 514 -29.30 34.86 13.81
CA ASP A 514 -30.68 35.08 14.22
C ASP A 514 -30.85 34.43 15.60
N GLY A 515 -30.93 35.29 16.61
CA GLY A 515 -31.04 34.91 18.01
C GLY A 515 -32.37 34.25 18.32
N ASP A 516 -32.33 32.94 18.58
CA ASP A 516 -33.42 32.25 19.28
C ASP A 516 -33.19 32.36 20.80
N ARG A 517 -33.98 33.23 21.41
CA ARG A 517 -34.15 33.35 22.87
C ARG A 517 -35.08 32.26 23.39
N ASP A 518 -34.67 31.72 24.53
CA ASP A 518 -35.47 31.28 25.69
C ASP A 518 -36.66 30.34 25.48
N TYR A 519 -36.61 29.18 26.15
CA TYR A 519 -37.54 28.89 27.25
C TYR A 519 -37.03 27.69 28.08
N TYR A 520 -36.54 27.98 29.28
CA TYR A 520 -36.66 27.09 30.44
C TYR A 520 -38.07 27.28 31.02
N ASN A 521 -38.81 26.21 31.28
CA ASN A 521 -39.58 26.15 32.52
C ASN A 521 -39.79 24.69 32.97
N PRO A 522 -39.69 24.41 34.28
CA PRO A 522 -39.78 23.07 34.84
C PRO A 522 -41.21 22.74 35.28
N LEU A 523 -41.54 21.44 35.27
CA LEU A 523 -42.36 20.76 36.27
C LEU A 523 -41.95 19.29 36.33
#